data_AF-A0A351TJ91-F1
#
_entry.id   AF-A0A351TJ91-F1
#
_cell.length_a   1.000
_cell.length_b   1.000
_cell.length_c   1.000
_cell.angle_alpha   90.00
_cell.angle_beta   90.00
_cell.angle_gamma   90.00
#
_symmetry.space_group_name_H-M   'P 1'
#
loop_
_entity.id
_entity.type
_entity.pdbx_description
1 polymer ?
#
loop_
_entity_poly.entity_id
_entity_poly.type
_entity_poly.pdbx_seq_one_letter_code
_entity_poly.pdbx_strand_id
1 'polypeptide(L)'
;MGTKALVMDIDGTLTNSGKEITPATGRAIRNILERGHKVVLASGRPAFGMRRYAEELELKRYGGYLLSHNGARVLDYQTGKVMFQKALPLELLPDLYDFAAGNGCGLATHSEDTVISAFAPDEYVSLEARINGMPVRQVENFAEYVDFDIYKCFMTADGEKAAILEKELLRCCGSRASVYRSEAFFLEIVPEGVDKGDSLAR
;
A
#
# COMPACT_ATOMS: atom_id res chain seq x y z
N MET A 1 -28.02 19.61 -4.84
CA MET A 1 -26.55 19.76 -4.74
C MET A 1 -25.93 18.43 -5.12
N GLY A 2 -24.91 18.42 -5.98
CA GLY A 2 -24.23 17.16 -6.36
C GLY A 2 -23.41 16.58 -5.20
N THR A 3 -23.23 15.26 -5.21
CA THR A 3 -22.32 14.57 -4.28
C THR A 3 -20.89 15.02 -4.53
N LYS A 4 -20.17 15.37 -3.46
CA LYS A 4 -18.74 15.71 -3.48
C LYS A 4 -17.95 14.64 -2.74
N ALA A 5 -16.66 14.55 -3.05
CA ALA A 5 -15.74 13.66 -2.34
C ALA A 5 -14.67 14.48 -1.60
N LEU A 6 -14.39 14.09 -0.36
CA LEU A 6 -13.20 14.50 0.39
C LEU A 6 -12.16 13.40 0.28
N VAL A 7 -11.00 13.69 -0.31
CA VAL A 7 -9.88 12.76 -0.40
C VAL A 7 -8.86 13.14 0.66
N MET A 8 -8.42 12.17 1.46
CA MET A 8 -7.45 12.40 2.52
C MET A 8 -6.37 11.32 2.51
N ASP A 9 -5.12 11.77 2.59
CA ASP A 9 -4.04 10.88 3.00
C ASP A 9 -4.18 10.51 4.48
N ILE A 10 -3.55 9.40 4.87
CA ILE A 10 -3.61 8.90 6.25
C ILE A 10 -2.47 9.50 7.07
N ASP A 11 -1.25 9.05 6.79
CA ASP A 11 -0.08 9.38 7.57
C ASP A 11 0.29 10.86 7.36
N GLY A 12 0.40 11.62 8.46
CA GLY A 12 0.71 13.05 8.39
C GLY A 12 -0.43 13.95 7.93
N THR A 13 -1.62 13.40 7.62
CA THR A 13 -2.80 14.17 7.19
C THR A 13 -4.03 13.88 8.05
N LEU A 14 -4.65 12.70 7.90
CA LEU A 14 -5.81 12.29 8.72
C LEU A 14 -5.42 12.11 10.19
N THR A 15 -4.23 11.55 10.43
CA THR A 15 -3.80 11.14 11.76
C THR A 15 -2.71 12.04 12.33
N ASN A 16 -2.72 12.22 13.65
CA ASN A 16 -1.65 12.87 14.38
C ASN A 16 -0.37 12.00 14.46
N SER A 17 0.65 12.47 15.18
CA SER A 17 1.90 11.72 15.41
C SER A 17 1.71 10.39 16.16
N GLY A 18 0.65 10.27 16.96
CA GLY A 18 0.22 9.03 17.61
C GLY A 18 -0.54 8.06 16.70
N LYS A 19 -0.70 8.40 15.41
CA LYS A 19 -1.46 7.63 14.41
C LYS A 19 -2.96 7.54 14.74
N GLU A 20 -3.49 8.51 15.48
CA GLU A 20 -4.90 8.60 15.90
C GLU A 20 -5.66 9.66 15.08
N ILE A 21 -6.96 9.42 14.87
CA ILE A 21 -7.88 10.44 14.37
C ILE A 21 -8.33 11.27 15.56
N THR A 22 -8.07 12.58 15.53
CA THR A 22 -8.49 13.44 16.65
C THR A 22 -10.02 13.55 16.70
N PRO A 23 -10.62 13.74 17.89
CA PRO A 23 -12.08 13.89 18.00
C PRO A 23 -12.65 15.02 17.14
N ALA A 24 -11.90 16.12 16.96
CA ALA A 24 -12.31 17.22 16.09
C ALA A 24 -12.35 16.81 14.62
N THR A 25 -11.33 16.10 14.13
CA THR A 25 -11.24 15.61 12.75
C THR A 25 -12.32 14.57 12.46
N GLY A 26 -12.49 13.60 13.36
CA GLY A 26 -13.54 12.58 13.23
C GLY A 26 -14.95 13.19 13.15
N ARG A 27 -15.26 14.20 13.98
CA ARG A 27 -16.53 14.93 13.90
C ARG A 27 -16.70 15.67 12.58
N ALA A 28 -15.66 16.34 12.08
CA ALA A 28 -15.72 17.06 10.81
C ALA A 28 -16.00 16.11 9.63
N ILE A 29 -15.32 14.97 9.60
CA ILE A 29 -15.51 13.95 8.56
C ILE A 29 -16.91 13.34 8.65
N ARG A 30 -17.39 13.04 9.87
CA ARG A 30 -18.75 12.54 10.08
C ARG A 30 -19.82 13.50 9.57
N ASN A 31 -19.69 14.79 9.84
CA ASN A 31 -20.60 15.81 9.31
C ASN A 31 -20.63 15.83 7.77
N ILE A 32 -19.50 15.57 7.11
CA ILE A 32 -19.42 15.47 5.63
C ILE A 32 -20.19 14.23 5.15
N LEU A 33 -19.96 13.09 5.79
CA LEU A 33 -20.62 11.82 5.48
C LEU A 33 -22.15 11.88 5.69
N GLU A 34 -22.60 12.47 6.80
CA GLU A 34 -24.03 12.64 7.12
C GLU A 34 -24.76 13.55 6.14
N ARG A 35 -24.04 14.46 5.47
CA ARG A 35 -24.57 15.30 4.39
C ARG A 35 -24.64 14.59 3.03
N GLY A 36 -24.33 13.29 2.98
CA GLY A 36 -24.37 12.47 1.76
C GLY A 36 -23.15 12.65 0.85
N HIS A 37 -22.08 13.30 1.32
CA HIS A 37 -20.80 13.35 0.63
C HIS A 37 -19.98 12.08 0.90
N LYS A 38 -18.96 11.83 0.08
CA LYS A 38 -18.10 10.64 0.21
C LYS A 38 -16.72 11.01 0.75
N VAL A 39 -16.10 10.07 1.44
CA VAL A 39 -14.72 10.17 1.92
C VAL A 39 -13.90 9.09 1.24
N VAL A 40 -12.73 9.48 0.74
CA VAL A 40 -11.75 8.59 0.14
C VAL A 40 -10.50 8.64 1.02
N LEU A 41 -10.14 7.53 1.65
CA LEU A 41 -8.84 7.38 2.30
C LEU A 41 -7.83 6.94 1.23
N ALA A 42 -6.76 7.71 1.02
CA ALA A 42 -5.81 7.49 -0.07
C ALA A 42 -4.38 7.35 0.48
N SER A 43 -3.84 6.13 0.52
CA SER A 43 -2.59 5.82 1.22
C SER A 43 -1.70 4.84 0.46
N GLY A 44 -0.41 4.83 0.78
CA GLY A 44 0.53 3.79 0.36
C GLY A 44 0.34 2.44 1.07
N ARG A 45 -0.40 2.46 2.19
CA ARG A 45 -0.73 1.27 2.96
C ARG A 45 -1.54 0.25 2.13
N PRO A 46 -1.42 -1.06 2.42
CA PRO A 46 -2.41 -2.05 1.99
C PRO A 46 -3.78 -1.74 2.57
N ALA A 47 -4.84 -2.21 1.91
CA ALA A 47 -6.22 -1.96 2.35
C ALA A 47 -6.47 -2.43 3.80
N PHE A 48 -5.86 -3.54 4.20
CA PHE A 48 -5.92 -4.05 5.58
C PHE A 48 -5.36 -3.05 6.59
N GLY A 49 -4.21 -2.43 6.30
CA GLY A 49 -3.58 -1.41 7.15
C GLY A 49 -4.37 -0.11 7.28
N MET A 50 -5.39 0.07 6.44
CA MET A 50 -6.31 1.23 6.46
C MET A 50 -7.62 0.92 7.21
N ARG A 51 -7.91 -0.37 7.45
CA ARG A 51 -9.19 -0.86 7.96
C ARG A 51 -9.61 -0.19 9.27
N ARG A 52 -8.68 -0.04 10.22
CA ARG A 52 -8.94 0.62 11.51
C ARG A 52 -9.56 2.01 11.36
N TYR A 53 -9.04 2.79 10.41
CA TYR A 53 -9.48 4.16 10.18
C TYR A 53 -10.83 4.21 9.46
N ALA A 54 -11.02 3.30 8.51
CA ALA A 54 -12.29 3.16 7.81
C ALA A 54 -13.42 2.71 8.76
N GLU A 55 -13.11 1.85 9.73
CA GLU A 55 -14.02 1.44 10.80
C GLU A 55 -14.33 2.58 11.77
N GLU A 56 -13.31 3.31 12.24
CA GLU A 56 -13.48 4.46 13.15
C GLU A 56 -14.33 5.58 12.52
N LEU A 57 -14.21 5.79 11.22
CA LEU A 57 -15.03 6.73 10.44
C LEU A 57 -16.39 6.16 9.99
N GLU A 58 -16.71 4.91 10.37
CA GLU A 58 -17.95 4.22 10.02
C GLU A 58 -18.21 4.17 8.51
N LEU A 59 -17.17 4.04 7.67
CA LEU A 59 -17.30 4.09 6.21
C LEU A 59 -18.16 2.94 5.66
N LYS A 60 -18.30 1.82 6.40
CA LYS A 60 -19.22 0.74 6.04
C LYS A 60 -20.68 1.20 6.07
N ARG A 61 -21.02 2.11 7.00
CA ARG A 61 -22.36 2.66 7.20
C ARG A 61 -22.66 3.81 6.24
N TYR A 62 -21.76 4.79 6.14
CA TYR A 62 -22.00 6.02 5.36
C TYR A 62 -21.54 5.92 3.89
N GLY A 63 -20.72 4.92 3.58
CA GLY A 63 -20.06 4.79 2.30
C GLY A 63 -18.78 5.62 2.21
N GLY A 64 -17.83 5.11 1.45
CA GLY A 64 -16.50 5.69 1.29
C GLY A 64 -15.61 4.71 0.54
N TYR A 65 -14.43 5.19 0.15
CA TYR A 65 -13.50 4.41 -0.66
C TYR A 65 -12.15 4.31 0.02
N LEU A 66 -11.48 3.17 -0.18
CA LEU A 66 -10.07 3.00 0.13
C LEU A 66 -9.30 2.97 -1.17
N LEU A 67 -8.38 3.90 -1.33
CA LEU A 67 -7.38 3.93 -2.37
C LEU A 67 -6.06 3.51 -1.70
N SER A 68 -5.70 2.23 -1.88
CA SER A 68 -4.54 1.59 -1.23
C SER A 68 -3.39 1.40 -2.22
N HIS A 69 -2.22 1.01 -1.69
CA HIS A 69 -1.00 0.77 -2.49
C HIS A 69 -0.68 1.93 -3.46
N ASN A 70 -0.79 3.17 -2.98
CA ASN A 70 -0.55 4.40 -3.75
C ASN A 70 -1.44 4.57 -4.99
N GLY A 71 -2.58 3.89 -5.05
CA GLY A 71 -3.52 3.98 -6.17
C GLY A 71 -3.71 2.68 -6.94
N ALA A 72 -2.89 1.66 -6.68
CA ALA A 72 -2.98 0.40 -7.41
C ALA A 72 -4.31 -0.33 -7.16
N ARG A 73 -5.05 0.03 -6.09
CA ARG A 73 -6.36 -0.55 -5.82
C ARG A 73 -7.31 0.47 -5.20
N VAL A 74 -8.54 0.52 -5.72
CA VAL A 74 -9.65 1.30 -5.18
C VAL A 74 -10.80 0.38 -4.83
N LEU A 75 -11.21 0.41 -3.57
CA LEU A 75 -12.28 -0.40 -3.00
C LEU A 75 -13.41 0.51 -2.53
N ASP A 76 -14.66 0.22 -2.91
CA ASP A 76 -15.82 0.72 -2.20
C ASP A 76 -15.94 -0.01 -0.86
N TYR A 77 -15.69 0.69 0.23
CA TYR A 77 -15.59 0.07 1.55
C TYR A 77 -16.95 -0.40 2.08
N GLN A 78 -18.03 0.24 1.64
CA GLN A 78 -19.39 -0.14 2.04
C GLN A 78 -19.79 -1.48 1.43
N THR A 79 -19.58 -1.65 0.13
CA THR A 79 -20.00 -2.85 -0.60
C THR A 79 -18.93 -3.93 -0.65
N GLY A 80 -17.65 -3.58 -0.45
CA GLY A 80 -16.52 -4.46 -0.72
C GLY A 80 -16.20 -4.60 -2.21
N LYS A 81 -16.86 -3.83 -3.09
CA LYS A 81 -16.63 -3.88 -4.52
C LYS A 81 -15.30 -3.23 -4.88
N VAL A 82 -14.47 -3.93 -5.65
CA VAL A 82 -13.29 -3.31 -6.28
C VAL A 82 -13.76 -2.44 -7.44
N MET A 83 -13.44 -1.15 -7.36
CA MET A 83 -13.77 -0.14 -8.38
C MET A 83 -12.67 -0.06 -9.43
N PHE A 84 -11.42 -0.20 -9.00
CA PHE A 84 -10.24 -0.23 -9.86
C PHE A 84 -9.15 -1.08 -9.20
N GLN A 85 -8.40 -1.81 -10.00
CA GLN A 85 -7.16 -2.42 -9.56
C GLN A 85 -6.18 -2.53 -10.73
N LYS A 86 -4.89 -2.45 -10.41
CA LYS A 86 -3.79 -2.76 -11.31
C LYS A 86 -2.80 -3.62 -10.54
N ALA A 87 -2.63 -4.87 -10.95
CA ALA A 87 -1.68 -5.79 -10.34
C ALA A 87 -0.30 -5.64 -10.99
N LEU A 88 0.73 -6.04 -10.25
CA LEU A 88 2.06 -6.27 -10.82
C LEU A 88 2.04 -7.56 -11.67
N PRO A 89 2.75 -7.58 -12.80
CA PRO A 89 2.99 -8.83 -13.53
C PRO A 89 3.78 -9.82 -12.66
N LEU A 90 3.24 -11.00 -12.39
CA LEU A 90 3.88 -12.00 -11.52
C LEU A 90 5.14 -12.60 -12.15
N GLU A 91 5.31 -12.51 -13.47
CA GLU A 91 6.54 -12.90 -14.16
C GLU A 91 7.77 -12.07 -13.75
N LEU A 92 7.58 -10.95 -13.04
CA LEU A 92 8.67 -10.19 -12.42
C LEU A 92 9.25 -10.87 -11.17
N LEU A 93 8.47 -11.70 -10.47
CA LEU A 93 8.86 -12.19 -9.15
C LEU A 93 10.18 -12.97 -9.14
N PRO A 94 10.50 -13.82 -10.13
CA PRO A 94 11.82 -14.45 -10.21
C PRO A 94 12.96 -13.44 -10.30
N ASP A 95 12.85 -12.45 -11.18
CA ASP A 95 13.86 -11.38 -11.35
C ASP A 95 14.06 -10.58 -10.05
N LEU A 96 12.94 -10.25 -9.36
CA LEU A 96 12.98 -9.53 -8.08
C LEU A 96 13.61 -10.37 -6.97
N TYR A 97 13.30 -11.67 -6.93
CA TYR A 97 13.88 -12.59 -5.96
C TYR A 97 15.40 -12.71 -6.15
N ASP A 98 15.86 -12.98 -7.38
CA ASP A 98 17.28 -13.10 -7.70
C ASP A 98 18.03 -11.79 -7.42
N PHE A 99 17.43 -10.65 -7.76
CA PHE A 99 17.99 -9.34 -7.45
C PHE A 99 18.15 -9.14 -5.94
N ALA A 100 17.13 -9.44 -5.14
CA ALA A 100 17.17 -9.26 -3.69
C ALA A 100 18.14 -10.24 -3.02
N ALA A 101 18.17 -11.50 -3.47
CA ALA A 101 19.11 -12.51 -2.97
C ALA A 101 20.56 -12.13 -3.29
N GLY A 102 20.86 -11.74 -4.53
CA GLY A 102 22.20 -11.35 -4.98
C GLY A 102 22.72 -10.08 -4.31
N ASN A 103 21.82 -9.18 -3.92
CA ASN A 103 22.18 -7.95 -3.22
C ASN A 103 22.09 -8.05 -1.69
N GLY A 104 21.53 -9.12 -1.12
CA GLY A 104 21.30 -9.23 0.32
C GLY A 104 20.34 -8.15 0.83
N CYS A 105 19.12 -8.15 0.27
CA CYS A 105 18.03 -7.25 0.62
C CYS A 105 16.81 -8.06 1.06
N GLY A 106 15.95 -7.47 1.89
CA GLY A 106 14.63 -8.04 2.10
C GLY A 106 13.77 -7.89 0.84
N LEU A 107 12.82 -8.79 0.67
CA LEU A 107 11.81 -8.76 -0.39
C LEU A 107 10.49 -9.26 0.20
N ALA A 108 9.44 -8.47 0.05
CA ALA A 108 8.13 -8.83 0.55
C ALA A 108 7.00 -8.21 -0.29
N THR A 109 5.82 -8.80 -0.14
CA THR A 109 4.56 -8.29 -0.69
C THR A 109 3.45 -8.45 0.35
N HIS A 110 2.23 -8.09 0.00
CA HIS A 110 1.04 -8.24 0.84
C HIS A 110 0.09 -9.24 0.20
N SER A 111 -0.36 -10.23 0.97
CA SER A 111 -1.66 -10.85 0.72
C SER A 111 -2.78 -9.93 1.25
N GLU A 112 -4.01 -10.42 1.35
CA GLU A 112 -5.12 -9.63 1.89
C GLU A 112 -4.85 -9.12 3.31
N ASP A 113 -4.27 -9.94 4.19
CA ASP A 113 -4.11 -9.65 5.61
C ASP A 113 -2.69 -9.90 6.16
N THR A 114 -1.77 -10.43 5.35
CA THR A 114 -0.45 -10.86 5.79
C THR A 114 0.67 -10.26 4.93
N VAL A 115 1.77 -9.87 5.56
CA VAL A 115 3.02 -9.56 4.84
C VAL A 115 3.71 -10.87 4.48
N ILE A 116 3.88 -11.14 3.19
CA ILE A 116 4.57 -12.34 2.69
C ILE A 116 6.02 -11.95 2.42
N SER A 117 6.95 -12.57 3.15
CA SER A 117 8.39 -12.30 3.04
C SER A 117 9.10 -13.43 2.31
N ALA A 118 9.94 -13.10 1.34
CA ALA A 118 10.76 -14.06 0.61
C ALA A 118 11.93 -14.62 1.44
N PHE A 119 12.40 -13.84 2.41
CA PHE A 119 13.53 -14.18 3.27
C PHE A 119 13.13 -14.04 4.75
N ALA A 120 14.07 -14.38 5.65
CA ALA A 120 13.90 -14.06 7.06
C ALA A 120 13.64 -12.54 7.21
N PRO A 121 12.54 -12.14 7.87
CA PRO A 121 12.16 -10.73 7.91
C PRO A 121 13.19 -9.92 8.68
N ASP A 122 13.71 -8.88 8.03
CA ASP A 122 14.55 -7.88 8.68
C ASP A 122 13.71 -6.91 9.53
N GLU A 123 14.36 -5.94 10.15
CA GLU A 123 13.69 -4.93 10.98
C GLU A 123 12.70 -4.08 10.18
N TYR A 124 12.93 -3.86 8.89
CA TYR A 124 12.13 -3.01 8.03
C TYR A 124 10.89 -3.73 7.50
N VAL A 125 10.99 -5.01 7.12
CA VAL A 125 9.83 -5.89 6.84
C VAL A 125 8.97 -6.02 8.09
N SER A 126 9.60 -6.21 9.26
CA SER A 126 8.90 -6.27 10.55
C SER A 126 8.23 -4.93 10.89
N LEU A 127 8.86 -3.81 10.55
CA LEU A 127 8.30 -2.47 10.71
C LEU A 127 7.05 -2.29 9.83
N GLU A 128 7.11 -2.64 8.55
CA GLU A 128 5.98 -2.56 7.61
C GLU A 128 4.78 -3.34 8.13
N ALA A 129 5.01 -4.56 8.61
CA ALA A 129 3.98 -5.39 9.18
C ALA A 129 3.36 -4.75 10.44
N ARG A 130 4.20 -4.25 11.35
CA ARG A 130 3.76 -3.59 12.58
C ARG A 130 2.93 -2.34 12.32
N ILE A 131 3.37 -1.45 11.41
CA ILE A 131 2.65 -0.19 11.15
C ILE A 131 1.31 -0.42 10.46
N ASN A 132 1.16 -1.52 9.74
CA ASN A 132 -0.09 -1.94 9.08
C ASN A 132 -0.91 -2.92 9.93
N GLY A 133 -0.41 -3.35 11.08
CA GLY A 133 -1.10 -4.30 11.96
C GLY A 133 -1.27 -5.69 11.36
N MET A 134 -0.31 -6.12 10.53
CA MET A 134 -0.34 -7.39 9.81
C MET A 134 0.68 -8.37 10.40
N PRO A 135 0.39 -9.68 10.45
CA PRO A 135 1.42 -10.70 10.68
C PRO A 135 2.40 -10.76 9.50
N VAL A 136 3.58 -11.34 9.76
CA VAL A 136 4.57 -11.67 8.73
C VAL A 136 4.62 -13.18 8.55
N ARG A 137 4.64 -13.64 7.30
CA ARG A 137 4.88 -15.03 6.93
C ARG A 137 6.06 -15.10 5.98
N GLN A 138 7.15 -15.75 6.40
CA GLN A 138 8.21 -16.16 5.49
C GLN A 138 7.78 -17.39 4.68
N VAL A 139 8.16 -17.43 3.41
CA VAL A 139 7.91 -18.56 2.50
C VAL A 139 9.21 -18.99 1.83
N GLU A 140 9.35 -20.26 1.47
CA GLU A 140 10.58 -20.80 0.88
C GLU A 140 10.67 -20.48 -0.63
N ASN A 141 9.62 -20.79 -1.39
CA ASN A 141 9.55 -20.52 -2.84
C ASN A 141 8.67 -19.29 -3.10
N PHE A 142 9.18 -18.08 -2.83
CA PHE A 142 8.40 -16.86 -2.90
C PHE A 142 7.67 -16.65 -4.25
N ALA A 143 8.37 -16.81 -5.37
CA ALA A 143 7.79 -16.61 -6.70
C ALA A 143 6.72 -17.66 -7.06
N GLU A 144 6.79 -18.87 -6.50
CA GLU A 144 5.76 -19.91 -6.70
C GLU A 144 4.58 -19.74 -5.73
N TYR A 145 4.87 -19.33 -4.49
CA TYR A 145 3.87 -19.13 -3.44
C TYR A 145 2.93 -17.96 -3.77
N VAL A 146 3.46 -16.90 -4.36
CA VAL A 146 2.68 -15.73 -4.76
C VAL A 146 2.05 -16.00 -6.13
N ASP A 147 0.97 -16.77 -6.13
CA ASP A 147 0.15 -17.13 -7.29
C ASP A 147 -1.15 -16.30 -7.39
N PHE A 148 -1.21 -15.19 -6.64
CA PHE A 148 -2.34 -14.29 -6.52
C PHE A 148 -1.96 -12.85 -6.89
N ASP A 149 -2.97 -12.04 -7.21
CA ASP A 149 -2.78 -10.63 -7.54
C ASP A 149 -2.10 -9.87 -6.40
N ILE A 150 -0.96 -9.24 -6.71
CA ILE A 150 -0.27 -8.32 -5.82
C ILE A 150 -0.26 -6.92 -6.41
N TYR A 151 -0.41 -5.92 -5.56
CA TYR A 151 -0.52 -4.51 -5.98
C TYR A 151 0.74 -3.71 -5.68
N LYS A 152 1.69 -4.33 -4.98
CA LYS A 152 3.00 -3.78 -4.59
C LYS A 152 3.92 -4.92 -4.17
N CYS A 153 5.18 -4.83 -4.57
CA CYS A 153 6.30 -5.47 -3.89
C CYS A 153 7.14 -4.39 -3.25
N PHE A 154 7.86 -4.72 -2.19
CA PHE A 154 8.87 -3.83 -1.64
C PHE A 154 10.14 -4.59 -1.28
N MET A 155 11.26 -3.90 -1.42
CA MET A 155 12.55 -4.35 -0.94
C MET A 155 13.05 -3.45 0.18
N THR A 156 13.91 -4.00 1.02
CA THR A 156 14.49 -3.33 2.18
C THR A 156 16.01 -3.40 2.14
N ALA A 157 16.64 -2.26 2.41
CA ALA A 157 18.09 -2.12 2.51
C ALA A 157 18.44 -0.87 3.33
N ASP A 158 19.65 -0.82 3.89
CA ASP A 158 20.16 0.39 4.53
C ASP A 158 20.18 1.58 3.57
N GLY A 159 19.97 2.80 4.07
CA GLY A 159 19.61 3.94 3.21
C GLY A 159 20.59 4.29 2.09
N GLU A 160 21.90 4.20 2.34
CA GLU A 160 22.92 4.42 1.30
C GLU A 160 22.86 3.35 0.21
N LYS A 161 22.65 2.09 0.62
CA LYS A 161 22.52 0.94 -0.29
C LYS A 161 21.20 1.00 -1.06
N ALA A 162 20.09 1.34 -0.39
CA ALA A 162 18.78 1.49 -1.01
C ALA A 162 18.81 2.49 -2.17
N ALA A 163 19.47 3.64 -2.02
CA ALA A 163 19.58 4.64 -3.08
C ALA A 163 20.36 4.16 -4.31
N ILE A 164 21.33 3.26 -4.14
CA ILE A 164 22.07 2.63 -5.25
C ILE A 164 21.17 1.60 -5.92
N LEU A 165 20.58 0.71 -5.12
CA LEU A 165 19.72 -0.37 -5.60
C LEU A 165 18.46 0.12 -6.31
N GLU A 166 17.91 1.27 -5.93
CA GLU A 166 16.79 1.93 -6.63
C GLU A 166 17.07 2.06 -8.12
N LYS A 167 18.28 2.52 -8.48
CA LYS A 167 18.67 2.74 -9.89
C LYS A 167 18.89 1.43 -10.64
N GLU A 168 19.41 0.42 -9.96
CA GLU A 168 19.67 -0.90 -10.55
C GLU A 168 18.37 -1.68 -10.74
N LEU A 169 17.50 -1.65 -9.73
CA LEU A 169 16.18 -2.26 -9.75
C LEU A 169 15.28 -1.63 -10.82
N LEU A 170 15.35 -0.30 -10.99
CA LEU A 170 14.63 0.38 -12.07
C LEU A 170 15.04 -0.16 -13.46
N ARG A 171 16.34 -0.44 -13.68
CA ARG A 171 16.81 -1.05 -14.93
C ARG A 171 16.35 -2.50 -15.07
N CYS A 172 16.33 -3.25 -13.97
CA CYS A 172 15.84 -4.64 -13.95
C CYS A 172 14.35 -4.72 -14.31
N CYS A 173 13.52 -3.88 -13.69
CA CYS A 173 12.09 -3.83 -13.94
C CYS A 173 11.75 -3.31 -15.34
N GLY A 174 12.52 -2.33 -15.86
CA GLY A 174 12.22 -1.68 -17.14
C GLY A 174 10.83 -1.02 -17.12
N SER A 175 10.06 -1.21 -18.20
CA SER A 175 8.66 -0.71 -18.27
C SER A 175 7.64 -1.65 -17.62
N ARG A 176 8.07 -2.73 -16.96
CA ARG A 176 7.13 -3.69 -16.36
C ARG A 176 6.58 -3.20 -15.01
N ALA A 177 7.31 -2.30 -14.33
CA ALA A 177 6.92 -1.72 -13.04
C ALA A 177 7.59 -0.35 -12.82
N SER A 178 6.98 0.48 -11.98
CA SER A 178 7.60 1.68 -11.44
C SER A 178 8.38 1.33 -10.17
N VAL A 179 9.56 1.95 -10.01
CA VAL A 179 10.41 1.78 -8.83
C VAL A 179 10.74 3.15 -8.24
N TYR A 180 10.54 3.31 -6.93
CA TYR A 180 10.93 4.52 -6.20
C TYR A 180 11.12 4.24 -4.71
N ARG A 181 11.85 5.10 -4.00
CA ARG A 181 11.91 5.05 -2.52
C ARG A 181 10.76 5.81 -1.87
N SER A 182 10.03 5.14 -0.96
CA SER A 182 9.02 5.79 -0.10
C SER A 182 9.61 6.29 1.21
N GLU A 183 10.61 5.59 1.73
CA GLU A 183 11.40 5.95 2.90
C GLU A 183 12.88 5.72 2.59
N ALA A 184 13.78 6.10 3.51
CA ALA A 184 15.21 5.92 3.31
C ALA A 184 15.59 4.46 2.97
N PHE A 185 14.88 3.48 3.54
CA PHE A 185 15.17 2.06 3.48
C PHE A 185 14.15 1.22 2.69
N PHE A 186 13.03 1.80 2.24
CA PHE A 186 12.02 1.10 1.45
C PHE A 186 12.14 1.42 -0.03
N LEU A 187 12.31 0.37 -0.83
CA LEU A 187 12.22 0.40 -2.29
C LEU A 187 10.85 -0.15 -2.70
N GLU A 188 10.01 0.71 -3.24
CA GLU A 188 8.68 0.38 -3.71
C GLU A 188 8.75 -0.10 -5.15
N ILE A 189 8.13 -1.24 -5.43
CA ILE A 189 7.90 -1.77 -6.77
C ILE A 189 6.39 -1.81 -6.93
N VAL A 190 5.85 -0.97 -7.80
CA VAL A 190 4.41 -0.85 -8.05
C VAL A 190 4.13 -0.93 -9.54
N PRO A 191 2.89 -1.24 -9.95
CA PRO A 191 2.56 -1.28 -11.38
C PRO A 191 2.83 0.07 -12.04
N GLU A 192 3.30 0.05 -13.29
CA GLU A 192 3.62 1.27 -14.04
C GLU A 192 2.38 2.20 -14.14
N GLY A 193 2.57 3.51 -14.09
CA GLY A 193 1.47 4.48 -14.24
C GLY A 193 0.41 4.41 -13.12
N VAL A 194 0.80 3.95 -11.94
CA VAL A 194 -0.01 4.04 -10.72
C VAL A 194 0.50 5.21 -9.88
N ASP A 195 -0.35 6.21 -9.71
CA ASP A 195 -0.25 7.15 -8.60
C ASP A 195 -1.65 7.53 -8.07
N LYS A 196 -1.68 8.24 -6.93
CA LYS A 196 -2.92 8.65 -6.28
C LYS A 196 -3.75 9.58 -7.16
N GLY A 197 -3.12 10.47 -7.93
CA GLY A 197 -3.80 11.47 -8.75
C GLY A 197 -4.53 10.83 -9.93
N ASP A 198 -3.83 9.98 -10.68
CA ASP A 198 -4.38 9.23 -11.82
C ASP A 198 -5.52 8.31 -11.40
N SER A 199 -5.42 7.72 -10.20
CA SER A 199 -6.45 6.83 -9.65
C SER A 199 -7.71 7.58 -9.23
N LEU A 200 -7.59 8.85 -8.83
CA LEU A 200 -8.72 9.70 -8.44
C LEU A 200 -9.45 10.32 -9.64
N ALA A 201 -8.78 10.42 -10.80
CA ALA A 201 -9.35 10.96 -12.03
C ALA A 201 -10.26 9.98 -12.79
N ARG A 202 -10.26 8.70 -12.41
CA ARG A 202 -11.04 7.60 -13.00
C ARG A 202 -12.40 7.45 -12.31
#